data_AF-A0A7V0Q5X6-F1
#
_entry.id   AF-A0A7V0Q5X6-F1
#
_cell.length_a   1.000
_cell.length_b   1.000
_cell.length_c   1.000
_cell.angle_alpha   90.00
_cell.angle_beta   90.00
_cell.angle_gamma   90.00
#
_symmetry.space_group_name_H-M   'P 1'
#
loop_
_entity.id
_entity.type
_entity.pdbx_description
1 polymer ?
#
loop_
_entity_poly.entity_id
_entity_poly.type
_entity_poly.pdbx_seq_one_letter_code
_entity_poly.pdbx_strand_id
1 'polypeptide(L)'
;MTLGVTKRQVYVDFGVIELDENTVKNYKEKPVLEYYVSMGVYVFTPYVIRIIPEDKKFDIPDLVDLLMSQNLKVFTYYYEGFWLDIGRKEDAILAQEEFEKRKKEILGE
;
A
#
# COMPACT_ATOMS: atom_id res chain seq x y z
N MET A 1 -4.46 6.14 -14.68
CA MET A 1 -4.89 5.12 -13.68
C MET A 1 -5.02 5.81 -12.33
N THR A 2 -5.89 5.33 -11.46
CA THR A 2 -6.01 5.78 -10.06
C THR A 2 -5.82 4.58 -9.13
N LEU A 3 -4.92 4.73 -8.15
CA LEU A 3 -4.60 3.75 -7.12
C LEU A 3 -5.37 4.09 -5.84
N GLY A 4 -6.11 3.14 -5.28
CA GLY A 4 -6.59 3.25 -3.89
C GLY A 4 -5.41 3.09 -2.94
N VAL A 5 -5.20 4.07 -2.06
CA VAL A 5 -4.13 4.07 -1.07
C VAL A 5 -4.68 4.30 0.33
N THR A 6 -4.06 3.67 1.31
CA THR A 6 -4.35 3.90 2.72
C THR A 6 -3.06 4.10 3.51
N LYS A 7 -3.17 4.74 4.68
CA LYS A 7 -2.02 5.03 5.54
C LYS A 7 -1.73 3.83 6.42
N ARG A 8 -0.48 3.37 6.43
CA ARG A 8 0.01 2.29 7.30
C ARG A 8 1.12 2.82 8.20
N GLN A 9 1.01 2.50 9.48
CA GLN A 9 2.05 2.76 10.47
C GLN A 9 2.86 1.49 10.70
N VAL A 10 4.18 1.62 10.68
CA VAL A 10 5.13 0.56 11.02
C VAL A 10 5.89 1.01 12.25
N TYR A 11 5.67 0.31 13.36
CA TYR A 11 6.39 0.55 14.62
C TYR A 11 7.71 -0.18 14.55
N VAL A 12 8.82 0.54 14.71
CA VAL A 12 10.15 -0.04 14.75
C VAL A 12 10.56 -0.21 16.20
N ASP A 13 10.94 -1.43 16.60
CA ASP A 13 11.29 -1.75 18.00
C ASP A 13 12.70 -1.28 18.41
N PHE A 14 13.48 -0.76 17.46
CA PHE A 14 14.87 -0.37 17.61
C PHE A 14 15.10 1.10 17.25
N GLY A 15 16.24 1.64 17.66
CA GLY A 15 16.75 2.90 17.14
C GLY A 15 17.10 2.79 15.65
N VAL A 16 16.56 3.69 14.82
CA VAL A 16 16.89 3.83 13.40
C VAL A 16 17.95 4.90 13.24
N ILE A 17 19.07 4.54 12.62
CA ILE A 17 20.24 5.40 12.42
C ILE A 17 20.39 5.69 10.93
N GLU A 18 20.34 6.97 10.55
CA GLU A 18 20.71 7.42 9.21
C GLU A 18 22.19 7.82 9.25
N LEU A 19 23.01 7.17 8.42
CA LEU A 19 24.45 7.39 8.35
C LEU A 19 24.82 8.31 7.19
N ASP A 20 25.88 9.10 7.38
CA ASP A 20 26.61 9.79 6.33
C ASP A 20 28.08 9.37 6.43
N GLU A 21 28.48 8.46 5.54
CA GLU A 21 29.72 7.68 5.62
C GLU A 21 29.90 7.00 6.99
N ASN A 22 30.81 7.51 7.82
CA ASN A 22 31.14 7.00 9.15
C ASN A 22 30.57 7.88 10.27
N THR A 23 29.70 8.84 9.95
CA THR A 23 29.11 9.77 10.92
C THR A 23 27.60 9.56 11.03
N VAL A 24 27.05 9.83 12.21
CA VAL A 24 25.60 9.76 12.44
C VAL A 24 24.96 11.06 11.94
N LYS A 25 24.11 10.95 10.92
CA LYS A 25 23.32 12.06 10.39
C LYS A 25 21.99 12.22 11.13
N ASN A 26 21.36 11.11 11.51
CA ASN A 26 20.09 11.11 12.25
C ASN A 26 19.98 9.89 13.16
N TYR A 27 19.31 10.05 14.30
CA TYR A 27 19.00 8.98 15.24
C TYR A 27 17.56 9.11 15.71
N LYS A 28 16.74 8.09 15.46
CA LYS A 28 15.34 8.03 15.89
C LYS A 28 15.14 6.80 16.76
N GLU A 29 14.82 7.00 18.04
CA GLU A 29 14.50 5.90 18.96
C GLU A 29 13.07 5.41 18.73
N LYS A 30 12.89 4.10 18.53
CA LYS A 30 11.60 3.42 18.34
C LYS A 30 10.61 4.20 17.46
N PRO A 31 11.01 4.65 16.26
CA PRO A 31 10.17 5.51 15.45
C PRO A 31 8.93 4.75 14.96
N VAL A 32 7.87 5.53 14.72
CA VAL A 32 6.73 5.09 13.92
C VAL A 32 6.94 5.62 12.52
N LEU A 33 7.09 4.70 11.56
CA LEU A 33 7.23 5.04 10.15
C LEU A 33 5.84 5.05 9.51
N GLU A 34 5.52 6.11 8.79
CA GLU A 34 4.24 6.27 8.12
C GLU A 34 4.40 6.15 6.61
N TYR A 35 3.63 5.26 6.00
CA TYR A 35 3.65 5.02 4.56
C TYR A 35 2.24 5.05 3.99
N TYR A 36 2.12 5.46 2.73
CA TYR A 36 0.94 5.12 1.94
C TYR A 36 1.18 3.78 1.25
N VAL A 37 0.26 2.85 1.45
CA VAL A 37 0.31 1.52 0.85
C VAL A 37 -0.80 1.38 -0.19
N SER A 38 -0.50 0.67 -1.27
CA SER A 38 -1.50 0.30 -2.28
C SER A 38 -2.50 -0.69 -1.68
N MET A 39 -3.79 -0.40 -1.82
CA MET A 39 -4.87 -1.24 -1.27
C MET A 39 -5.19 -2.48 -2.11
N GLY A 40 -4.58 -2.62 -3.29
CA GLY A 40 -5.01 -3.63 -4.27
C GLY A 40 -6.27 -3.25 -5.05
N VAL A 41 -6.69 -1.98 -4.98
CA VAL A 41 -7.88 -1.45 -5.65
C VAL A 41 -7.46 -0.41 -6.67
N TYR A 42 -7.85 -0.63 -7.93
CA TYR A 42 -7.37 0.16 -9.07
C TYR A 42 -8.50 0.53 -10.02
N VAL A 43 -8.45 1.75 -10.55
CA VAL A 43 -9.36 2.22 -11.60
C VAL A 43 -8.54 2.73 -12.78
N PHE A 44 -8.83 2.26 -13.98
CA PHE A 44 -8.15 2.70 -15.18
C PHE A 44 -9.08 2.66 -16.40
N THR A 45 -8.71 3.43 -17.42
CA THR A 45 -9.44 3.46 -18.70
C THR A 45 -9.09 2.21 -19.52
N PRO A 46 -9.99 1.74 -20.42
CA PRO A 46 -9.72 0.58 -21.27
C PRO A 46 -8.46 0.69 -22.13
N TYR A 47 -8.01 1.91 -22.43
CA TYR A 47 -6.75 2.16 -23.14
C TYR A 47 -5.55 1.47 -22.48
N VAL A 48 -5.54 1.39 -21.14
CA VAL A 48 -4.46 0.75 -20.38
C VAL A 48 -4.27 -0.72 -20.76
N ILE A 49 -5.34 -1.43 -21.17
CA ILE A 49 -5.24 -2.83 -21.59
C ILE A 49 -4.37 -2.95 -22.85
N ARG A 50 -4.38 -1.95 -23.74
CA ARG A 50 -3.66 -1.97 -25.02
C ARG A 50 -2.15 -1.83 -24.88
N ILE A 51 -1.67 -1.37 -23.73
CA ILE A 51 -0.24 -1.19 -23.46
C ILE A 51 0.36 -2.32 -22.62
N ILE A 52 -0.48 -3.27 -22.17
CA ILE A 52 -0.01 -4.47 -21.48
C ILE A 52 0.68 -5.36 -22.52
N PRO A 53 1.94 -5.76 -22.28
CA PRO A 53 2.66 -6.63 -23.21
C PRO A 53 2.06 -8.04 -23.24
N GLU A 54 1.97 -8.61 -24.43
CA GLU A 54 1.57 -10.00 -24.62
C GLU A 54 2.71 -10.96 -24.21
N ASP A 55 2.35 -12.19 -23.82
CA ASP A 55 3.27 -13.30 -23.54
C ASP A 55 4.37 -13.03 -22.51
N LYS A 56 4.16 -12.08 -21.59
CA LYS A 56 5.07 -11.78 -20.49
C LYS A 56 4.30 -11.67 -19.17
N LYS A 57 4.92 -12.12 -18.07
CA LYS A 57 4.45 -11.74 -16.74
C LYS A 57 4.46 -10.21 -16.63
N PHE A 58 3.31 -9.64 -16.33
CA PHE A 58 3.11 -8.21 -16.17
C PHE A 58 2.09 -7.98 -15.07
N ASP A 59 2.49 -7.30 -14.00
CA ASP A 59 1.63 -7.01 -12.85
C ASP A 59 1.35 -5.52 -12.67
N ILE A 60 0.69 -5.17 -11.56
CA ILE A 60 0.31 -3.78 -11.30
C ILE A 60 1.53 -2.88 -11.06
N PRO A 61 2.55 -3.26 -10.26
CA PRO A 61 3.82 -2.54 -10.21
C PRO A 61 4.41 -2.26 -11.60
N ASP A 62 4.49 -3.28 -12.46
CA ASP A 62 5.00 -3.11 -13.83
C ASP A 62 4.18 -2.08 -14.62
N LEU A 63 2.85 -2.10 -14.47
CA LEU A 63 1.95 -1.14 -15.10
C LEU A 63 2.15 0.29 -14.59
N VAL A 64 2.30 0.47 -13.27
CA VAL A 64 2.57 1.78 -12.65
C VAL A 64 3.87 2.34 -13.22
N ASP A 65 4.93 1.54 -13.23
CA ASP A 65 6.24 1.93 -13.75
C ASP A 65 6.18 2.28 -15.24
N LEU A 66 5.49 1.46 -16.04
CA LEU A 66 5.28 1.74 -17.47
C LEU A 66 4.58 3.08 -17.70
N LEU A 67 3.47 3.33 -17.00
CA LEU A 67 2.74 4.59 -17.13
C LEU A 67 3.60 5.80 -16.74
N MET A 68 4.33 5.70 -15.62
CA MET A 68 5.22 6.78 -15.18
C MET A 68 6.37 7.02 -16.16
N SER A 69 6.97 5.96 -16.71
CA SER A 69 8.04 6.06 -17.71
C SER A 69 7.58 6.74 -19.01
N GLN A 70 6.31 6.60 -19.36
CA GLN A 70 5.68 7.26 -20.50
C GLN A 70 5.14 8.66 -20.18
N ASN A 71 5.45 9.18 -18.98
CA ASN A 71 4.95 10.46 -18.46
C ASN A 71 3.41 10.54 -18.43
N LEU A 72 2.74 9.39 -18.30
CA LEU A 72 1.30 9.30 -18.13
C LEU A 72 0.94 9.44 -16.65
N LYS A 73 -0.20 10.07 -16.37
CA LYS A 73 -0.63 10.34 -15.01
C LYS A 73 -1.12 9.08 -14.29
N VAL A 74 -0.54 8.84 -13.13
CA VAL A 74 -1.03 7.90 -12.11
C VAL A 74 -1.52 8.74 -10.93
N PHE A 75 -2.81 8.62 -10.62
CA PHE A 75 -3.46 9.35 -9.54
C PHE A 75 -3.61 8.45 -8.31
N THR A 76 -3.85 9.06 -7.16
CA THR A 76 -4.17 8.37 -5.92
C THR A 76 -5.57 8.74 -5.44
N TYR A 77 -6.22 7.79 -4.79
CA TYR A 77 -7.43 7.99 -4.00
C TYR A 77 -7.13 7.57 -2.56
N TYR A 78 -7.18 8.53 -1.64
CA TYR A 78 -6.92 8.28 -0.22
C TYR A 78 -8.16 7.71 0.44
N TYR A 79 -8.05 6.49 0.95
CA TYR A 79 -9.11 5.86 1.71
C TYR A 79 -8.79 5.90 3.21
N GLU A 80 -9.72 6.50 3.95
CA GLU A 80 -9.62 6.72 5.41
C GLU A 80 -10.40 5.68 6.23
N GLY A 81 -11.09 4.75 5.56
CA GLY A 81 -11.86 3.70 6.23
C GLY A 81 -11.03 2.47 6.61
N PHE A 82 -11.69 1.46 7.16
CA PHE A 82 -11.07 0.19 7.52
C PHE A 82 -10.63 -0.59 6.27
N TRP A 83 -9.36 -0.95 6.23
CA TRP A 83 -8.76 -1.80 5.19
C TRP A 83 -7.72 -2.72 5.84
N LEU A 84 -7.69 -3.97 5.40
CA LEU A 84 -6.75 -4.97 5.89
C LEU A 84 -6.36 -5.91 4.74
N ASP A 85 -5.07 -6.18 4.60
CA ASP A 85 -4.52 -7.21 3.71
C ASP A 85 -4.33 -8.51 4.52
N ILE A 86 -5.01 -9.58 4.11
CA ILE A 86 -5.06 -10.87 4.82
C ILE A 86 -4.07 -11.90 4.26
N GLY A 87 -2.99 -11.45 3.63
CA GLY A 87 -1.98 -12.32 3.02
C GLY A 87 -1.13 -13.14 4.01
N ARG A 88 -1.10 -12.77 5.30
CA ARG A 88 -0.37 -13.50 6.36
C ARG A 88 -1.33 -14.14 7.35
N LYS A 89 -0.86 -15.16 8.06
CA LYS A 89 -1.66 -15.88 9.07
C LYS A 89 -2.09 -14.96 10.20
N GLU A 90 -1.21 -14.08 10.65
CA GLU A 90 -1.47 -13.12 11.72
C GLU A 90 -2.53 -12.10 11.30
N ASP A 91 -2.45 -11.63 10.05
CA ASP A 91 -3.42 -10.69 9.48
C ASP A 91 -4.81 -11.34 9.32
N ALA A 92 -4.87 -12.64 9.00
CA ALA A 92 -6.13 -13.38 8.94
C ALA A 92 -6.80 -13.53 10.32
N ILE A 93 -6.01 -13.74 11.39
CA ILE A 93 -6.53 -13.76 12.76
C ILE A 93 -7.07 -12.37 13.12
N LEU A 94 -6.29 -11.32 12.84
CA LEU A 94 -6.72 -9.94 13.06
C LEU A 94 -8.01 -9.61 12.32
N ALA A 95 -8.16 -10.09 11.07
CA ALA A 95 -9.37 -9.88 10.28
C ALA A 95 -10.62 -10.44 10.97
N GLN A 96 -10.52 -11.63 11.57
CA GLN A 96 -11.62 -12.23 12.31
C GLN A 96 -11.98 -11.41 13.56
N GLU A 97 -10.97 -10.97 14.31
CA GLU A 97 -11.17 -10.14 15.50
C GLU A 97 -11.82 -8.79 15.14
N GLU A 98 -11.35 -8.13 14.08
CA GLU A 98 -11.90 -6.86 13.61
C GLU A 98 -13.31 -7.02 13.06
N PHE A 99 -13.60 -8.13 12.37
CA PHE A 99 -14.95 -8.42 11.88
C PHE A 99 -15.96 -8.52 13.03
N GLU A 100 -15.64 -9.25 14.11
CA GLU A 100 -16.55 -9.35 15.26
C GLU A 100 -16.80 -7.99 15.91
N LYS A 101 -15.78 -7.13 16.01
CA LYS A 101 -15.92 -5.76 16.54
C LYS A 101 -16.77 -4.86 15.64
N ARG A 102 -16.67 -5.05 14.32
CA ARG A 102 -17.26 -4.18 13.29
C ARG A 102 -18.48 -4.80 12.61
N LYS A 103 -19.01 -5.90 13.14
CA LYS A 103 -20.04 -6.71 12.50
C LYS A 103 -21.24 -5.90 12.02
N LYS A 104 -21.74 -4.98 12.85
CA LYS A 104 -22.84 -4.07 12.52
C LYS A 104 -22.53 -3.13 11.37
N GLU A 105 -21.34 -2.51 11.40
CA GLU A 105 -20.85 -1.62 10.35
C GLU A 105 -20.71 -2.36 9.00
N ILE A 106 -20.11 -3.56 9.03
CA ILE A 106 -19.82 -4.34 7.83
C ILE A 106 -21.10 -4.95 7.22
N LEU A 107 -22.03 -5.43 8.05
CA LEU A 107 -23.26 -6.07 7.59
C LEU A 107 -24.41 -5.06 7.36
N GLY A 108 -24.27 -3.83 7.85
CA GLY A 108 -25.30 -2.80 7.74
C GLY A 108 -26.51 -3.03 8.67
N GLU A 109 -26.28 -3.61 9.85
CA GLU A 109 -27.29 -3.92 10.88
C GLU A 109 -27.32 -2.92 12.05
#